data_AF-A0A3P1VLE2-F1
#
_entry.id   AF-A0A3P1VLE2-F1
#
_cell.length_a   1.000
_cell.length_b   1.000
_cell.length_c   1.000
_cell.angle_alpha   90.00
_cell.angle_beta   90.00
_cell.angle_gamma   90.00
#
_symmetry.space_group_name_H-M   'P 1'
#
loop_
_entity.id
_entity.type
_entity.pdbx_description
1 polymer ?
#
loop_
_entity_poly.entity_id
_entity_poly.type
_entity_poly.pdbx_seq_one_letter_code
_entity_poly.pdbx_strand_id
1 'polypeptide(L)'
;TDGTKNGGVGVFINYGLVDNKGTINVEKDSVANSNGVGIYAVNGSNITNNGSINVSGKEAIGILGVAYRTDSKGKNVVDEFGTSAIGQGKVNILNKGNISLDGQGATGIFAKNNKTGATLTNAIAINDTTGKVTTTGIKAVGMSGEKAEIINRGTIEVKGQEGTGMFAKSNSRIENSGTINIIASTSASKPNIGIFTEDVNTKVYNNKNIIGGNNTYGIFGKTINMGSNGKIKVGDNSVGIYSNGQYSSSASSTINLALGSTIEVGKNQSVGLFTTGKNQNISSQADMKIGDNSYGYVVKGTGTKLSTNSTNPVTVGNDTVFTYSTDRSGTIENRATLTSTGSKNYGIYAAGTATNLGDINFGSGVGNVGMYS
;
A
#
# COMPACT_ATOMS: atom_id res chain seq x y z
N THR A 1 15.72 20.97 -21.90
CA THR A 1 16.64 19.84 -22.02
C THR A 1 16.33 19.15 -23.33
N ASP A 2 17.09 18.12 -23.70
CA ASP A 2 17.10 17.54 -25.05
C ASP A 2 16.32 16.21 -25.14
N GLY A 3 15.58 15.83 -24.08
CA GLY A 3 14.81 14.59 -24.03
C GLY A 3 15.67 13.33 -23.92
N THR A 4 16.88 13.45 -23.39
CA THR A 4 17.81 12.33 -23.22
C THR A 4 17.55 11.51 -21.95
N LYS A 5 18.30 10.43 -21.76
CA LYS A 5 18.19 9.53 -20.60
C LYS A 5 18.98 9.98 -19.36
N ASN A 6 19.64 11.14 -19.41
CA ASN A 6 20.59 11.61 -18.41
C ASN A 6 20.08 12.88 -17.72
N GLY A 7 19.02 12.75 -16.93
CA GLY A 7 18.48 13.84 -16.13
C GLY A 7 19.46 14.33 -15.06
N GLY A 8 19.36 15.61 -14.71
CA GLY A 8 20.20 16.26 -13.72
C GLY A 8 19.85 15.89 -12.28
N VAL A 9 20.76 16.21 -11.37
CA VAL A 9 20.55 16.12 -9.92
C VAL A 9 20.52 17.55 -9.35
N GLY A 10 19.43 17.93 -8.69
CA GLY A 10 19.29 19.25 -8.08
C GLY A 10 20.25 19.45 -6.91
N VAL A 11 20.24 18.53 -5.95
CA VAL A 11 21.16 18.53 -4.79
C VAL A 11 21.73 17.13 -4.60
N PHE A 12 23.06 17.03 -4.51
CA PHE A 12 23.74 15.81 -4.09
C PHE A 12 24.37 16.00 -2.72
N ILE A 13 24.16 15.05 -1.81
CA ILE A 13 24.78 15.04 -0.48
C ILE A 13 25.34 13.66 -0.14
N ASN A 14 26.56 13.64 0.38
CA ASN A 14 27.27 12.44 0.81
C ASN A 14 27.78 12.69 2.23
N TYR A 15 27.22 11.99 3.23
CA TYR A 15 27.52 12.19 4.66
C TYR A 15 27.32 13.64 5.14
N GLY A 16 26.11 14.17 4.95
CA GLY A 16 25.78 15.52 5.41
C GLY A 16 24.29 15.80 5.62
N LEU A 17 23.94 17.08 5.68
CA LEU A 17 22.58 17.54 5.95
C LEU A 17 22.04 18.41 4.82
N VAL A 18 20.78 18.16 4.43
CA VAL A 18 20.01 19.04 3.56
C VAL A 18 18.79 19.54 4.32
N ASP A 19 18.62 20.87 4.40
CA ASP A 19 17.41 21.53 4.92
C ASP A 19 16.84 22.43 3.81
N ASN A 20 16.00 21.86 2.95
CA ASN A 20 15.38 22.61 1.85
C ASN A 20 14.23 23.45 2.39
N LYS A 21 14.41 24.78 2.42
CA LYS A 21 13.34 25.76 2.72
C LYS A 21 12.76 26.42 1.47
N GLY A 22 13.39 26.23 0.31
CA GLY A 22 13.04 26.90 -0.94
C GLY A 22 12.36 25.96 -1.94
N THR A 23 12.58 26.23 -3.22
CA THR A 23 12.07 25.39 -4.32
C THR A 23 13.23 24.77 -5.10
N ILE A 24 13.18 23.45 -5.28
CA ILE A 24 14.06 22.70 -6.18
C ILE A 24 13.23 22.28 -7.39
N ASN A 25 13.56 22.82 -8.57
CA ASN A 25 12.97 22.42 -9.84
C ASN A 25 14.02 21.71 -10.68
N VAL A 26 13.72 20.48 -11.10
CA VAL A 26 14.62 19.66 -11.91
C VAL A 26 13.85 19.15 -13.13
N GLU A 27 14.45 19.29 -14.32
CA GLU A 27 13.85 18.93 -15.62
C GLU A 27 12.53 19.65 -15.95
N LYS A 28 12.28 20.85 -15.40
CA LYS A 28 11.03 21.63 -15.57
C LYS A 28 10.96 22.49 -16.84
N ASP A 29 11.64 22.07 -17.89
CA ASP A 29 11.60 22.74 -19.19
C ASP A 29 10.61 22.05 -20.16
N SER A 30 10.58 22.50 -21.42
CA SER A 30 9.62 22.00 -22.42
C SER A 30 9.79 20.52 -22.79
N VAL A 31 10.98 19.95 -22.62
CA VAL A 31 11.29 18.55 -22.96
C VAL A 31 12.20 17.95 -21.89
N ALA A 32 11.60 17.50 -20.80
CA ALA A 32 12.29 16.92 -19.65
C ALA A 32 13.13 15.68 -20.00
N ASN A 33 14.37 15.62 -19.49
CA ASN A 33 15.17 14.39 -19.54
C ASN A 33 14.63 13.31 -18.59
N SER A 34 14.89 12.05 -18.89
CA SER A 34 14.54 10.94 -17.98
C SER A 34 15.54 10.84 -16.82
N ASN A 35 15.16 10.21 -15.71
CA ASN A 35 16.00 9.94 -14.54
C ASN A 35 16.47 11.19 -13.76
N GLY A 36 15.79 12.34 -13.90
CA GLY A 36 16.08 13.52 -13.10
C GLY A 36 15.86 13.26 -11.60
N VAL A 37 16.69 13.85 -10.74
CA VAL A 37 16.59 13.68 -9.29
C VAL A 37 16.57 15.03 -8.58
N GLY A 38 15.58 15.27 -7.72
CA GLY A 38 15.53 16.48 -6.90
C GLY A 38 16.67 16.54 -5.88
N ILE A 39 16.68 15.57 -4.95
CA ILE A 39 17.75 15.40 -3.96
C ILE A 39 18.26 13.96 -4.02
N TYR A 40 19.57 13.78 -4.19
CA TYR A 40 20.25 12.50 -4.06
C TYR A 40 21.13 12.50 -2.81
N ALA A 41 20.84 11.59 -1.87
CA ALA A 41 21.49 11.53 -0.58
C ALA A 41 22.05 10.13 -0.25
N VAL A 42 23.30 10.09 0.22
CA VAL A 42 24.00 8.84 0.51
C VAL A 42 24.85 8.89 1.78
N ASN A 43 25.28 7.71 2.26
CA ASN A 43 26.25 7.50 3.34
C ASN A 43 25.96 8.37 4.57
N GLY A 44 24.95 8.06 5.36
CA GLY A 44 24.66 8.76 6.62
C GLY A 44 24.00 10.12 6.48
N SER A 45 23.56 10.50 5.28
CA SER A 45 22.93 11.81 5.05
C SER A 45 21.54 11.93 5.68
N ASN A 46 21.22 13.14 6.14
CA ASN A 46 19.92 13.52 6.68
C ASN A 46 19.28 14.60 5.81
N ILE A 47 18.04 14.38 5.39
CA ILE A 47 17.29 15.28 4.51
C ILE A 47 16.04 15.74 5.23
N THR A 48 15.85 17.06 5.30
CA THR A 48 14.57 17.68 5.66
C THR A 48 14.11 18.55 4.49
N ASN A 49 12.94 18.24 3.93
CA ASN A 49 12.28 19.10 2.95
C ASN A 49 11.16 19.89 3.62
N ASN A 50 11.38 21.17 3.91
CA ASN A 50 10.35 22.11 4.35
C ASN A 50 9.68 22.84 3.18
N GLY A 51 10.37 22.95 2.04
CA GLY A 51 9.94 23.67 0.84
C GLY A 51 9.28 22.79 -0.21
N SER A 52 9.55 23.08 -1.48
CA SER A 52 8.99 22.35 -2.63
C SER A 52 10.07 21.67 -3.45
N ILE A 53 9.78 20.45 -3.91
CA ILE A 53 10.62 19.71 -4.87
C ILE A 53 9.72 19.31 -6.03
N ASN A 54 10.02 19.81 -7.23
CA ASN A 54 9.27 19.47 -8.43
C ASN A 54 10.24 18.87 -9.45
N VAL A 55 9.96 17.63 -9.85
CA VAL A 55 10.82 16.90 -10.80
C VAL A 55 9.96 16.36 -11.93
N SER A 56 10.44 16.54 -13.15
CA SER A 56 9.79 16.06 -14.37
C SER A 56 10.64 15.02 -15.08
N GLY A 57 10.04 14.39 -16.09
CA GLY A 57 10.71 13.39 -16.91
C GLY A 57 10.48 11.96 -16.45
N LYS A 58 10.56 11.02 -17.39
CA LYS A 58 10.33 9.59 -17.14
C LYS A 58 11.31 9.07 -16.07
N GLU A 59 10.81 8.24 -15.16
CA GLU A 59 11.59 7.59 -14.08
C GLU A 59 12.29 8.60 -13.14
N ALA A 60 11.83 9.86 -13.10
CA ALA A 60 12.34 10.88 -12.21
C ALA A 60 12.09 10.56 -10.73
N ILE A 61 12.95 11.06 -9.85
CA ILE A 61 12.84 10.86 -8.40
C ILE A 61 12.84 12.20 -7.67
N GLY A 62 11.87 12.43 -6.78
CA GLY A 62 11.87 13.62 -5.93
C GLY A 62 13.04 13.62 -4.95
N ILE A 63 13.08 12.61 -4.07
CA ILE A 63 14.19 12.37 -3.15
C ILE A 63 14.66 10.91 -3.27
N LEU A 64 15.92 10.73 -3.64
CA LEU A 64 16.62 9.45 -3.72
C LEU A 64 17.55 9.31 -2.51
N GLY A 65 17.22 8.42 -1.58
CA GLY A 65 18.07 8.08 -0.44
C GLY A 65 18.62 6.67 -0.53
N VAL A 66 19.95 6.52 -0.45
CA VAL A 66 20.61 5.20 -0.45
C VAL A 66 21.62 5.11 0.69
N ALA A 67 21.56 4.05 1.49
CA ALA A 67 22.40 3.90 2.68
C ALA A 67 23.91 4.03 2.40
N TYR A 68 24.40 3.40 1.33
CA TYR A 68 25.75 3.58 0.80
C TYR A 68 25.74 4.13 -0.62
N ARG A 69 26.70 5.00 -0.93
CA ARG A 69 27.01 5.32 -2.33
C ARG A 69 27.54 4.08 -3.04
N THR A 70 27.24 3.95 -4.33
CA THR A 70 27.90 2.97 -5.21
C THR A 70 28.99 3.63 -6.05
N ASP A 71 30.08 2.92 -6.29
CA ASP A 71 31.10 3.33 -7.26
C ASP A 71 30.62 3.09 -8.71
N SER A 72 31.48 3.42 -9.69
CA SER A 72 31.18 3.23 -11.11
C SER A 72 31.02 1.76 -11.53
N LYS A 73 31.38 0.80 -10.67
CA LYS A 73 31.21 -0.65 -10.88
C LYS A 73 29.99 -1.20 -10.12
N GLY A 74 29.20 -0.33 -9.48
CA GLY A 74 28.03 -0.71 -8.71
C GLY A 74 28.33 -1.30 -7.33
N LYS A 75 29.57 -1.20 -6.84
CA LYS A 75 29.95 -1.69 -5.50
C LYS A 75 29.72 -0.60 -4.46
N ASN A 76 29.20 -0.99 -3.29
CA ASN A 76 29.07 -0.08 -2.16
C ASN A 76 30.43 0.47 -1.73
N VAL A 77 30.51 1.78 -1.56
CA VAL A 77 31.68 2.46 -0.98
C VAL A 77 31.46 2.53 0.53
N VAL A 78 32.07 1.57 1.24
CA VAL A 78 31.99 1.44 2.71
C VAL A 78 33.14 2.21 3.35
N ASP A 79 32.89 2.80 4.52
CA ASP A 79 33.86 3.59 5.30
C ASP A 79 34.53 4.72 4.50
N GLU A 80 33.77 5.35 3.59
CA GLU A 80 34.23 6.48 2.75
C GLU A 80 34.77 7.65 3.59
N PHE A 81 34.25 7.82 4.82
CA PHE A 81 34.68 8.85 5.77
C PHE A 81 35.49 8.29 6.95
N GLY A 82 36.08 7.10 6.79
CA GLY A 82 36.85 6.40 7.81
C GLY A 82 36.00 5.54 8.75
N THR A 83 36.61 4.55 9.40
CA THR A 83 35.91 3.54 10.22
C THR A 83 35.27 4.12 11.49
N SER A 84 35.72 5.30 11.94
CA SER A 84 35.18 5.98 13.12
C SER A 84 34.00 6.90 12.81
N ALA A 85 33.65 7.14 11.54
CA ALA A 85 32.59 8.07 11.19
C ALA A 85 31.20 7.46 11.46
N ILE A 86 30.55 8.02 12.49
CA ILE A 86 29.26 7.56 13.01
C ILE A 86 28.17 7.78 11.96
N GLY A 87 27.31 6.77 11.76
CA GLY A 87 26.12 6.90 10.91
C GLY A 87 26.34 6.61 9.43
N GLN A 88 27.58 6.34 8.97
CA GLN A 88 27.80 5.84 7.61
C GLN A 88 27.02 4.54 7.34
N GLY A 89 26.54 4.40 6.11
CA GLY A 89 25.65 3.30 5.76
C GLY A 89 24.22 3.48 6.28
N LYS A 90 23.77 4.72 6.45
CA LYS A 90 22.38 5.10 6.77
C LYS A 90 21.84 6.15 5.81
N VAL A 91 20.53 6.35 5.78
CA VAL A 91 19.91 7.54 5.17
C VAL A 91 18.58 7.83 5.85
N ASN A 92 18.33 9.10 6.18
CA ASN A 92 17.09 9.54 6.81
C ASN A 92 16.45 10.67 6.02
N ILE A 93 15.24 10.44 5.50
CA ILE A 93 14.48 11.43 4.74
C ILE A 93 13.25 11.85 5.54
N LEU A 94 13.06 13.16 5.70
CA LEU A 94 11.89 13.77 6.32
C LEU A 94 11.28 14.82 5.38
N ASN A 95 10.15 14.50 4.77
CA ASN A 95 9.40 15.45 3.95
C ASN A 95 8.31 16.13 4.79
N LYS A 96 8.42 17.44 4.99
CA LYS A 96 7.40 18.30 5.63
C LYS A 96 6.69 19.21 4.63
N GLY A 97 7.29 19.44 3.47
CA GLY A 97 6.78 20.28 2.40
C GLY A 97 6.16 19.48 1.26
N ASN A 98 6.29 20.00 0.04
CA ASN A 98 5.65 19.45 -1.16
C ASN A 98 6.66 18.74 -2.06
N ILE A 99 6.26 17.58 -2.60
CA ILE A 99 6.95 16.89 -3.69
C ILE A 99 5.94 16.67 -4.81
N SER A 100 6.24 17.11 -6.03
CA SER A 100 5.37 16.96 -7.19
C SER A 100 6.08 16.33 -8.39
N LEU A 101 5.48 15.30 -8.96
CA LEU A 101 6.01 14.54 -10.09
C LEU A 101 4.97 14.34 -11.19
N ASP A 102 5.39 14.52 -12.44
CA ASP A 102 4.55 14.33 -13.64
C ASP A 102 5.09 13.28 -14.62
N GLY A 103 6.32 12.83 -14.39
CA GLY A 103 6.97 11.81 -15.20
C GLY A 103 6.33 10.42 -15.12
N GLN A 104 6.27 9.73 -16.26
CA GLN A 104 5.93 8.30 -16.29
C GLN A 104 6.90 7.50 -15.42
N GLY A 105 6.39 6.63 -14.54
CA GLY A 105 7.22 5.81 -13.66
C GLY A 105 8.01 6.59 -12.59
N ALA A 106 7.72 7.87 -12.40
CA ALA A 106 8.44 8.71 -11.43
C ALA A 106 8.14 8.28 -9.98
N THR A 107 9.08 8.48 -9.06
CA THR A 107 8.97 8.13 -7.64
C THR A 107 9.16 9.33 -6.72
N GLY A 108 8.19 9.65 -5.86
CA GLY A 108 8.26 10.82 -4.97
C GLY A 108 9.43 10.75 -4.02
N ILE A 109 9.44 9.71 -3.20
CA ILE A 109 10.52 9.43 -2.25
C ILE A 109 10.93 7.98 -2.42
N PHE A 110 12.21 7.73 -2.67
CA PHE A 110 12.79 6.39 -2.73
C PHE A 110 13.85 6.23 -1.64
N ALA A 111 13.72 5.19 -0.81
CA ALA A 111 14.71 4.84 0.20
C ALA A 111 15.18 3.40 0.04
N LYS A 112 16.51 3.21 -0.01
CA LYS A 112 17.13 1.90 -0.15
C LYS A 112 18.24 1.66 0.85
N ASN A 113 18.16 0.52 1.51
CA ASN A 113 19.23 0.02 2.36
C ASN A 113 20.05 -1.03 1.61
N ASN A 114 21.14 -0.60 0.99
CA ASN A 114 22.12 -1.49 0.37
C ASN A 114 23.21 -1.97 1.33
N LYS A 115 23.12 -1.72 2.64
CA LYS A 115 24.08 -2.25 3.62
C LYS A 115 23.88 -3.75 3.83
N THR A 116 24.95 -4.52 3.65
CA THR A 116 24.98 -5.97 3.88
C THR A 116 24.72 -6.29 5.35
N GLY A 117 23.93 -7.34 5.65
CA GLY A 117 23.64 -7.78 7.02
C GLY A 117 22.78 -6.84 7.88
N ALA A 118 22.46 -5.64 7.38
CA ALA A 118 21.76 -4.60 8.14
C ALA A 118 20.25 -4.80 8.30
N THR A 119 19.71 -4.17 9.36
CA THR A 119 18.29 -4.01 9.70
C THR A 119 17.60 -2.90 8.88
N LEU A 120 16.27 -2.88 8.89
CA LEU A 120 15.38 -1.87 8.27
C LEU A 120 15.76 -0.41 8.59
N THR A 121 16.32 -0.17 9.78
CA THR A 121 16.57 1.17 10.37
C THR A 121 17.70 1.97 9.72
N ASN A 122 18.37 1.43 8.71
CA ASN A 122 19.43 2.13 7.98
C ASN A 122 18.92 2.89 6.74
N ALA A 123 17.67 2.71 6.33
CA ALA A 123 17.05 3.59 5.34
C ALA A 123 15.63 3.91 5.80
N ILE A 124 15.42 5.15 6.22
CA ILE A 124 14.15 5.62 6.77
C ILE A 124 13.65 6.79 5.92
N ALA A 125 12.39 6.73 5.48
CA ALA A 125 11.73 7.82 4.78
C ALA A 125 10.37 8.14 5.40
N ILE A 126 10.17 9.38 5.81
CA ILE A 126 8.95 9.84 6.46
C ILE A 126 8.37 10.99 5.64
N ASN A 127 7.16 10.83 5.13
CA ASN A 127 6.31 11.95 4.72
C ASN A 127 5.55 12.43 5.95
N ASP A 128 6.01 13.50 6.59
CA ASP A 128 5.49 13.99 7.86
C ASP A 128 4.06 14.53 7.72
N THR A 129 3.42 14.87 8.83
CA THR A 129 2.00 15.26 8.88
C THR A 129 1.64 16.41 7.92
N THR A 130 2.53 17.37 7.73
CA THR A 130 2.36 18.49 6.77
C THR A 130 2.83 18.14 5.36
N GLY A 131 3.58 17.05 5.23
CA GLY A 131 4.19 16.61 3.99
C GLY A 131 3.15 16.14 2.96
N LYS A 132 3.35 16.56 1.72
CA LYS A 132 2.51 16.19 0.59
C LYS A 132 3.35 15.65 -0.56
N VAL A 133 2.99 14.47 -1.06
CA VAL A 133 3.55 13.90 -2.28
C VAL A 133 2.44 13.79 -3.32
N THR A 134 2.62 14.38 -4.50
CA THR A 134 1.64 14.33 -5.60
C THR A 134 2.27 13.71 -6.83
N THR A 135 1.64 12.66 -7.37
CA THR A 135 2.05 12.01 -8.61
C THR A 135 0.96 12.12 -9.66
N THR A 136 1.30 12.61 -10.85
CA THR A 136 0.38 12.74 -12.00
C THR A 136 0.79 11.86 -13.19
N GLY A 137 2.05 11.41 -13.22
CA GLY A 137 2.54 10.52 -14.26
C GLY A 137 1.96 9.11 -14.20
N ILE A 138 1.84 8.48 -15.36
CA ILE A 138 1.41 7.08 -15.48
C ILE A 138 2.44 6.17 -14.78
N LYS A 139 1.99 5.16 -14.02
CA LYS A 139 2.86 4.24 -13.25
C LYS A 139 3.74 4.91 -12.18
N ALA A 140 3.44 6.15 -11.81
CA ALA A 140 4.21 6.84 -10.79
C ALA A 140 3.92 6.30 -9.38
N VAL A 141 4.93 6.39 -8.52
CA VAL A 141 4.90 5.91 -7.13
C VAL A 141 5.08 7.10 -6.17
N GLY A 142 4.22 7.24 -5.17
CA GLY A 142 4.38 8.28 -4.15
C GLY A 142 5.63 8.05 -3.28
N MET A 143 5.67 6.93 -2.57
CA MET A 143 6.82 6.53 -1.75
C MET A 143 7.24 5.08 -2.04
N SER A 144 8.54 4.82 -2.07
CA SER A 144 9.12 3.52 -2.42
C SER A 144 10.23 3.11 -1.45
N GLY A 145 10.24 1.84 -1.04
CA GLY A 145 11.21 1.29 -0.09
C GLY A 145 11.82 -0.04 -0.52
N GLU A 146 13.14 -0.17 -0.45
CA GLU A 146 13.87 -1.42 -0.64
C GLU A 146 14.74 -1.72 0.58
N LYS A 147 14.34 -2.76 1.34
CA LYS A 147 14.92 -3.08 2.66
C LYS A 147 14.88 -1.87 3.62
N ALA A 148 13.83 -1.07 3.52
CA ALA A 148 13.70 0.24 4.17
C ALA A 148 12.44 0.33 5.04
N GLU A 149 12.39 1.33 5.92
CA GLU A 149 11.19 1.76 6.61
C GLU A 149 10.65 3.03 5.97
N ILE A 150 9.43 2.95 5.41
CA ILE A 150 8.75 4.11 4.80
C ILE A 150 7.42 4.37 5.50
N ILE A 151 7.20 5.62 5.89
CA ILE A 151 6.04 6.04 6.70
C ILE A 151 5.38 7.26 6.06
N ASN A 152 4.10 7.16 5.74
CA ASN A 152 3.26 8.30 5.39
C ASN A 152 2.45 8.76 6.61
N ARG A 153 2.70 9.95 7.13
CA ARG A 153 1.88 10.65 8.15
C ARG A 153 1.05 11.78 7.54
N GLY A 154 1.53 12.36 6.45
CA GLY A 154 0.86 13.42 5.70
C GLY A 154 -0.07 12.87 4.61
N THR A 155 0.01 13.48 3.42
CA THR A 155 -0.86 13.15 2.29
C THR A 155 -0.08 12.67 1.08
N ILE A 156 -0.56 11.59 0.45
CA ILE A 156 -0.13 11.13 -0.87
C ILE A 156 -1.32 11.25 -1.82
N GLU A 157 -1.13 11.94 -2.94
CA GLU A 157 -2.11 12.14 -4.01
C GLU A 157 -1.68 11.37 -5.26
N VAL A 158 -2.37 10.26 -5.56
CA VAL A 158 -2.16 9.45 -6.77
C VAL A 158 -3.17 9.91 -7.82
N LYS A 159 -2.71 10.79 -8.71
CA LYS A 159 -3.50 11.39 -9.79
C LYS A 159 -3.16 10.84 -11.18
N GLY A 160 -2.12 10.00 -11.28
CA GLY A 160 -1.79 9.26 -12.48
C GLY A 160 -2.62 7.97 -12.65
N GLN A 161 -2.57 7.39 -13.85
CA GLN A 161 -3.12 6.05 -14.12
C GLN A 161 -2.05 4.98 -13.85
N GLU A 162 -2.47 3.75 -13.52
CA GLU A 162 -1.57 2.67 -13.09
C GLU A 162 -0.66 3.08 -11.91
N GLY A 163 -1.05 4.12 -11.16
CA GLY A 163 -0.25 4.74 -10.12
C GLY A 163 -0.30 3.97 -8.81
N THR A 164 0.75 4.10 -8.00
CA THR A 164 0.84 3.50 -6.67
C THR A 164 1.11 4.55 -5.60
N GLY A 165 0.35 4.56 -4.51
CA GLY A 165 0.59 5.49 -3.40
C GLY A 165 1.91 5.18 -2.71
N MET A 166 2.05 3.94 -2.23
CA MET A 166 3.27 3.46 -1.58
C MET A 166 3.64 2.06 -2.06
N PHE A 167 4.93 1.83 -2.30
CA PHE A 167 5.48 0.56 -2.77
C PHE A 167 6.63 0.11 -1.86
N ALA A 168 6.72 -1.19 -1.55
CA ALA A 168 7.88 -1.70 -0.84
C ALA A 168 8.19 -3.17 -1.13
N LYS A 169 9.48 -3.53 -1.01
CA LYS A 169 9.97 -4.90 -1.21
C LYS A 169 11.20 -5.22 -0.36
N SER A 170 11.65 -6.47 -0.41
CA SER A 170 12.88 -6.96 0.21
C SER A 170 12.85 -6.85 1.73
N ASN A 171 11.81 -7.43 2.35
CA ASN A 171 11.60 -7.44 3.80
C ASN A 171 11.44 -6.03 4.39
N SER A 172 10.83 -5.10 3.65
CA SER A 172 10.65 -3.71 4.08
C SER A 172 9.53 -3.53 5.12
N ARG A 173 9.47 -2.35 5.74
CA ARG A 173 8.33 -1.91 6.53
C ARG A 173 7.66 -0.73 5.83
N ILE A 174 6.36 -0.83 5.59
CA ILE A 174 5.57 0.20 4.93
C ILE A 174 4.36 0.56 5.81
N GLU A 175 4.25 1.83 6.18
CA GLU A 175 3.22 2.32 7.09
C GLU A 175 2.47 3.53 6.53
N ASN A 176 1.14 3.44 6.49
CA ASN A 176 0.26 4.58 6.27
C ASN A 176 -0.43 4.99 7.58
N SER A 177 0.01 6.11 8.13
CA SER A 177 -0.55 6.80 9.30
C SER A 177 -1.11 8.19 8.93
N GLY A 178 -1.31 8.43 7.63
CA GLY A 178 -1.82 9.67 7.03
C GLY A 178 -3.00 9.39 6.08
N THR A 179 -3.02 10.06 4.93
CA THR A 179 -4.03 9.82 3.89
C THR A 179 -3.37 9.51 2.55
N ILE A 180 -3.89 8.49 1.86
CA ILE A 180 -3.59 8.20 0.46
C ILE A 180 -4.88 8.39 -0.33
N ASN A 181 -4.89 9.38 -1.22
CA ASN A 181 -6.00 9.66 -2.13
C ASN A 181 -5.67 9.15 -3.53
N ILE A 182 -6.59 8.41 -4.14
CA ILE A 182 -6.37 7.72 -5.41
C ILE A 182 -7.54 8.02 -6.34
N ILE A 183 -7.26 8.57 -7.52
CA ILE A 183 -8.29 8.78 -8.53
C ILE A 183 -8.80 7.45 -9.09
N ALA A 184 -10.00 7.45 -9.67
CA ALA A 184 -10.50 6.29 -10.40
C ALA A 184 -9.54 5.92 -11.54
N SER A 185 -9.26 4.61 -11.69
CA SER A 185 -8.60 4.13 -12.90
C SER A 185 -9.61 4.08 -14.05
N THR A 186 -9.13 4.42 -15.23
CA THR A 186 -9.88 4.32 -16.49
C THR A 186 -9.99 2.88 -17.00
N SER A 187 -9.29 1.92 -16.39
CA SER A 187 -9.32 0.51 -16.78
C SER A 187 -9.35 -0.43 -15.58
N ALA A 188 -10.30 -1.37 -15.60
CA ALA A 188 -10.43 -2.45 -14.64
C ALA A 188 -9.21 -3.38 -14.60
N SER A 189 -8.53 -3.61 -15.73
CA SER A 189 -7.36 -4.49 -15.81
C SER A 189 -6.05 -3.81 -15.41
N LYS A 190 -6.10 -2.49 -15.19
CA LYS A 190 -4.95 -1.63 -14.89
C LYS A 190 -5.31 -0.71 -13.71
N PRO A 191 -5.56 -1.29 -12.53
CA PRO A 191 -6.01 -0.51 -11.39
C PRO A 191 -4.93 0.45 -10.89
N ASN A 192 -5.35 1.52 -10.23
CA ASN A 192 -4.48 2.24 -9.32
C ASN A 192 -4.40 1.48 -7.99
N ILE A 193 -3.29 1.65 -7.26
CA ILE A 193 -3.03 0.91 -6.02
C ILE A 193 -2.68 1.88 -4.89
N GLY A 194 -3.27 1.71 -3.71
CA GLY A 194 -2.89 2.49 -2.54
C GLY A 194 -1.53 2.06 -2.00
N ILE A 195 -1.43 0.79 -1.59
CA ILE A 195 -0.20 0.17 -1.11
C ILE A 195 0.09 -1.11 -1.90
N PHE A 196 1.30 -1.25 -2.44
CA PHE A 196 1.75 -2.46 -3.13
C PHE A 196 3.01 -3.07 -2.49
N THR A 197 3.04 -4.39 -2.27
CA THR A 197 4.22 -5.11 -1.79
C THR A 197 4.49 -6.42 -2.55
N GLU A 198 5.76 -6.71 -2.82
CA GLU A 198 6.14 -7.87 -3.65
C GLU A 198 6.39 -9.17 -2.89
N ASP A 199 6.69 -9.13 -1.59
CA ASP A 199 7.14 -10.31 -0.83
C ASP A 199 6.43 -10.46 0.51
N VAL A 200 6.44 -11.67 1.06
CA VAL A 200 5.73 -12.03 2.31
C VAL A 200 6.37 -11.43 3.57
N ASN A 201 7.63 -11.01 3.50
CA ASN A 201 8.36 -10.48 4.64
C ASN A 201 8.23 -8.95 4.73
N THR A 202 7.83 -8.29 3.64
CA THR A 202 7.47 -6.88 3.64
C THR A 202 6.12 -6.72 4.35
N LYS A 203 6.12 -5.96 5.45
CA LYS A 203 4.95 -5.83 6.32
C LYS A 203 4.24 -4.49 6.08
N VAL A 204 2.95 -4.58 5.75
CA VAL A 204 2.07 -3.42 5.61
C VAL A 204 1.40 -3.08 6.93
N TYR A 205 1.41 -1.79 7.27
CA TYR A 205 0.66 -1.22 8.39
C TYR A 205 -0.22 -0.10 7.86
N ASN A 206 -1.55 -0.27 7.88
CA ASN A 206 -2.48 0.80 7.56
C ASN A 206 -3.22 1.23 8.83
N ASN A 207 -2.89 2.41 9.32
CA ASN A 207 -3.42 2.99 10.55
C ASN A 207 -4.34 4.18 10.30
N LYS A 208 -4.48 4.63 9.04
CA LYS A 208 -5.41 5.69 8.64
C LYS A 208 -5.98 5.43 7.25
N ASN A 209 -6.12 6.47 6.43
CA ASN A 209 -7.02 6.49 5.28
C ASN A 209 -6.33 6.04 4.01
N ILE A 210 -6.95 5.10 3.31
CA ILE A 210 -6.77 4.85 1.88
C ILE A 210 -8.13 5.10 1.23
N ILE A 211 -8.20 6.10 0.36
CA ILE A 211 -9.44 6.53 -0.30
C ILE A 211 -9.23 6.47 -1.80
N GLY A 212 -9.93 5.56 -2.46
CA GLY A 212 -9.82 5.32 -3.90
C GLY A 212 -11.14 5.46 -4.65
N GLY A 213 -11.05 5.89 -5.91
CA GLY A 213 -12.17 5.83 -6.85
C GLY A 213 -12.43 4.41 -7.36
N ASN A 214 -13.13 4.31 -8.49
CA ASN A 214 -13.42 3.03 -9.16
C ASN A 214 -12.14 2.37 -9.68
N ASN A 215 -12.20 1.05 -9.95
CA ASN A 215 -11.09 0.27 -10.51
C ASN A 215 -9.79 0.42 -9.69
N THR A 216 -9.89 0.30 -8.36
CA THR A 216 -8.76 0.56 -7.45
C THR A 216 -8.52 -0.63 -6.52
N TYR A 217 -7.24 -0.92 -6.25
CA TYR A 217 -6.85 -1.77 -5.13
C TYR A 217 -6.41 -0.90 -3.95
N GLY A 218 -7.08 -1.00 -2.80
CA GLY A 218 -6.66 -0.27 -1.60
C GLY A 218 -5.27 -0.73 -1.15
N ILE A 219 -5.13 -2.03 -0.91
CA ILE A 219 -3.86 -2.69 -0.62
C ILE A 219 -3.73 -3.92 -1.52
N PHE A 220 -2.65 -4.00 -2.30
CA PHE A 220 -2.17 -5.25 -2.88
C PHE A 220 -0.92 -5.67 -2.11
N GLY A 221 -1.10 -6.52 -1.10
CA GLY A 221 0.00 -6.94 -0.23
C GLY A 221 -0.13 -8.39 0.22
N LYS A 222 0.89 -8.88 0.91
CA LYS A 222 0.94 -10.28 1.36
C LYS A 222 0.77 -10.41 2.87
N THR A 223 1.58 -9.67 3.63
CA THR A 223 1.47 -9.59 5.09
C THR A 223 0.96 -8.21 5.51
N ILE A 224 -0.26 -8.16 6.03
CA ILE A 224 -1.02 -6.92 6.20
C ILE A 224 -1.55 -6.79 7.63
N ASN A 225 -1.33 -5.63 8.24
CA ASN A 225 -1.88 -5.26 9.53
C ASN A 225 -2.65 -3.94 9.38
N MET A 226 -3.96 -3.98 9.57
CA MET A 226 -4.77 -2.77 9.74
C MET A 226 -5.00 -2.51 11.22
N GLY A 227 -4.51 -1.36 11.69
CA GLY A 227 -4.75 -0.90 13.06
C GLY A 227 -6.19 -0.45 13.26
N SER A 228 -6.57 -0.15 14.51
CA SER A 228 -7.95 0.23 14.86
C SER A 228 -8.46 1.52 14.19
N ASN A 229 -7.57 2.37 13.69
CA ASN A 229 -7.93 3.56 12.93
C ASN A 229 -7.76 3.37 11.40
N GLY A 230 -7.35 2.17 10.98
CA GLY A 230 -7.14 1.82 9.58
C GLY A 230 -8.46 1.86 8.82
N LYS A 231 -8.47 2.59 7.69
CA LYS A 231 -9.62 2.73 6.82
C LYS A 231 -9.22 2.48 5.37
N ILE A 232 -10.03 1.68 4.69
CA ILE A 232 -10.00 1.54 3.23
C ILE A 232 -11.40 1.88 2.71
N LYS A 233 -11.49 2.85 1.82
CA LYS A 233 -12.71 3.18 1.08
C LYS A 233 -12.39 3.20 -0.40
N VAL A 234 -12.98 2.30 -1.19
CA VAL A 234 -12.78 2.22 -2.64
C VAL A 234 -14.11 2.22 -3.38
N GLY A 235 -14.10 2.65 -4.64
CA GLY A 235 -15.30 2.77 -5.47
C GLY A 235 -15.79 1.44 -6.05
N ASP A 236 -16.46 1.53 -7.19
CA ASP A 236 -17.01 0.37 -7.91
C ASP A 236 -15.90 -0.46 -8.58
N ASN A 237 -16.18 -1.73 -8.84
CA ASN A 237 -15.26 -2.69 -9.46
C ASN A 237 -13.84 -2.64 -8.84
N SER A 238 -13.78 -2.59 -7.51
CA SER A 238 -12.56 -2.34 -6.74
C SER A 238 -12.33 -3.43 -5.70
N VAL A 239 -11.09 -3.55 -5.25
CA VAL A 239 -10.74 -4.49 -4.18
C VAL A 239 -10.14 -3.70 -3.02
N GLY A 240 -10.72 -3.82 -1.82
CA GLY A 240 -10.17 -3.18 -0.63
C GLY A 240 -8.77 -3.72 -0.34
N ILE A 241 -8.66 -5.04 -0.19
CA ILE A 241 -7.40 -5.75 0.00
C ILE A 241 -7.32 -6.94 -0.96
N TYR A 242 -6.26 -7.03 -1.75
CA TYR A 242 -5.90 -8.20 -2.52
C TYR A 242 -4.62 -8.84 -1.97
N SER A 243 -4.63 -10.16 -1.72
CA SER A 243 -3.44 -10.91 -1.31
C SER A 243 -3.30 -12.26 -2.00
N ASN A 244 -2.13 -12.46 -2.60
CA ASN A 244 -1.69 -13.74 -3.15
C ASN A 244 -0.54 -14.38 -2.32
N GLY A 245 -0.45 -14.05 -1.03
CA GLY A 245 0.61 -14.51 -0.13
C GLY A 245 0.74 -16.05 -0.10
N GLN A 246 1.98 -16.54 -0.13
CA GLN A 246 2.29 -17.97 -0.14
C GLN A 246 3.11 -18.30 1.11
N TYR A 247 2.54 -19.10 2.01
CA TYR A 247 3.17 -19.45 3.28
C TYR A 247 3.35 -20.97 3.41
N SER A 248 4.48 -21.41 3.97
CA SER A 248 4.73 -22.84 4.23
C SER A 248 3.75 -23.39 5.26
N SER A 249 3.53 -22.62 6.34
CA SER A 249 2.48 -22.75 7.35
C SER A 249 2.22 -21.37 7.97
N SER A 250 1.09 -21.16 8.64
CA SER A 250 0.83 -19.87 9.32
C SER A 250 0.01 -20.07 10.60
N ALA A 251 0.71 -20.20 11.72
CA ALA A 251 0.11 -20.15 13.05
C ALA A 251 -0.39 -18.74 13.38
N SER A 252 0.36 -17.71 13.00
CA SER A 252 -0.01 -16.31 13.17
C SER A 252 -0.81 -15.78 11.98
N SER A 253 -1.63 -14.75 12.21
CA SER A 253 -2.37 -14.07 11.14
C SER A 253 -1.43 -13.42 10.13
N THR A 254 -1.63 -13.73 8.85
CA THR A 254 -0.95 -13.09 7.71
C THR A 254 -1.69 -11.82 7.30
N ILE A 255 -2.99 -11.75 7.55
CA ILE A 255 -3.83 -10.55 7.42
C ILE A 255 -4.56 -10.36 8.75
N ASN A 256 -4.29 -9.24 9.42
CA ASN A 256 -4.96 -8.86 10.66
C ASN A 256 -5.69 -7.53 10.46
N LEU A 257 -7.01 -7.54 10.59
CA LEU A 257 -7.86 -6.35 10.54
C LEU A 257 -8.42 -6.11 11.94
N ALA A 258 -7.81 -5.16 12.67
CA ALA A 258 -8.12 -4.94 14.08
C ALA A 258 -9.54 -4.38 14.28
N LEU A 259 -10.06 -4.55 15.51
CA LEU A 259 -11.30 -3.91 15.93
C LEU A 259 -11.21 -2.39 15.74
N GLY A 260 -12.27 -1.79 15.19
CA GLY A 260 -12.35 -0.37 14.84
C GLY A 260 -11.87 -0.04 13.42
N SER A 261 -11.13 -0.96 12.78
CA SER A 261 -10.76 -0.77 11.38
C SER A 261 -11.98 -0.87 10.46
N THR A 262 -11.95 -0.18 9.32
CA THR A 262 -13.10 -0.09 8.39
C THR A 262 -12.69 -0.44 6.97
N ILE A 263 -13.53 -1.21 6.29
CA ILE A 263 -13.42 -1.47 4.84
C ILE A 263 -14.77 -1.16 4.20
N GLU A 264 -14.79 -0.19 3.30
CA GLU A 264 -15.96 0.21 2.50
C GLU A 264 -15.63 0.01 1.01
N VAL A 265 -16.41 -0.83 0.34
CA VAL A 265 -16.28 -1.08 -1.09
C VAL A 265 -17.55 -0.69 -1.82
N GLY A 266 -17.39 -0.19 -3.05
CA GLY A 266 -18.51 0.21 -3.91
C GLY A 266 -19.30 -0.99 -4.45
N LYS A 267 -19.99 -0.76 -5.55
CA LYS A 267 -20.85 -1.73 -6.23
C LYS A 267 -20.10 -2.48 -7.33
N ASN A 268 -20.82 -3.34 -8.06
CA ASN A 268 -20.37 -3.92 -9.32
C ASN A 268 -19.11 -4.79 -9.19
N GLN A 269 -19.27 -5.92 -8.49
CA GLN A 269 -18.25 -6.94 -8.27
C GLN A 269 -17.05 -6.47 -7.44
N SER A 270 -17.23 -5.43 -6.63
CA SER A 270 -16.21 -5.02 -5.68
C SER A 270 -16.00 -6.07 -4.58
N VAL A 271 -14.81 -6.09 -3.98
CA VAL A 271 -14.47 -7.07 -2.94
C VAL A 271 -13.78 -6.39 -1.76
N GLY A 272 -14.27 -6.59 -0.53
CA GLY A 272 -13.59 -6.11 0.68
C GLY A 272 -12.18 -6.70 0.83
N LEU A 273 -12.08 -8.02 0.89
CA LEU A 273 -10.83 -8.79 0.95
C LEU A 273 -10.86 -9.97 -0.03
N PHE A 274 -9.93 -10.00 -0.98
CA PHE A 274 -9.78 -11.07 -1.96
C PHE A 274 -8.43 -11.79 -1.80
N THR A 275 -8.45 -13.11 -1.59
CA THR A 275 -7.25 -13.93 -1.46
C THR A 275 -7.18 -15.08 -2.48
N THR A 276 -5.99 -15.34 -3.02
CA THR A 276 -5.68 -16.45 -3.96
C THR A 276 -4.47 -17.30 -3.53
N GLY A 277 -3.87 -16.94 -2.39
CA GLY A 277 -2.61 -17.49 -1.89
C GLY A 277 -2.67 -18.89 -1.28
N LYS A 278 -1.63 -19.28 -0.55
CA LYS A 278 -1.54 -20.56 0.19
C LYS A 278 -1.33 -20.33 1.67
N ASN A 279 -2.06 -21.09 2.49
CA ASN A 279 -1.96 -21.11 3.96
C ASN A 279 -2.08 -19.72 4.60
N GLN A 280 -2.91 -18.84 4.03
CA GLN A 280 -3.14 -17.52 4.63
C GLN A 280 -4.02 -17.64 5.86
N ASN A 281 -3.73 -16.87 6.90
CA ASN A 281 -4.50 -16.83 8.13
C ASN A 281 -5.04 -15.41 8.34
N ILE A 282 -6.35 -15.27 8.20
CA ILE A 282 -7.07 -13.99 8.18
C ILE A 282 -7.86 -13.87 9.47
N SER A 283 -7.52 -12.87 10.28
CA SER A 283 -8.31 -12.44 11.43
C SER A 283 -8.93 -11.10 11.10
N SER A 284 -10.25 -11.03 11.01
CA SER A 284 -10.97 -9.81 10.68
C SER A 284 -11.98 -9.42 11.76
N GLN A 285 -11.74 -8.27 12.38
CA GLN A 285 -12.67 -7.56 13.25
C GLN A 285 -13.10 -6.22 12.62
N ALA A 286 -12.85 -6.05 11.31
CA ALA A 286 -13.16 -4.82 10.61
C ALA A 286 -14.67 -4.63 10.43
N ASP A 287 -15.10 -3.38 10.56
CA ASP A 287 -16.42 -2.96 10.14
C ASP A 287 -16.47 -2.93 8.61
N MET A 288 -17.27 -3.84 8.05
CA MET A 288 -17.35 -4.06 6.61
C MET A 288 -18.62 -3.45 6.02
N LYS A 289 -18.46 -2.62 4.99
CA LYS A 289 -19.54 -2.06 4.17
C LYS A 289 -19.38 -2.52 2.74
N ILE A 290 -20.43 -3.14 2.20
CA ILE A 290 -20.40 -3.81 0.90
C ILE A 290 -21.50 -3.21 0.03
N GLY A 291 -21.14 -2.72 -1.15
CA GLY A 291 -22.13 -2.27 -2.14
C GLY A 291 -22.93 -3.43 -2.75
N ASP A 292 -23.99 -3.10 -3.48
CA ASP A 292 -24.78 -4.10 -4.19
C ASP A 292 -23.94 -4.87 -5.22
N ASN A 293 -24.33 -6.11 -5.51
CA ASN A 293 -23.64 -7.00 -6.47
C ASN A 293 -22.13 -7.14 -6.16
N SER A 294 -21.75 -7.25 -4.89
CA SER A 294 -20.36 -7.20 -4.44
C SER A 294 -20.11 -8.16 -3.27
N TYR A 295 -18.85 -8.30 -2.87
CA TYR A 295 -18.39 -9.32 -1.95
C TYR A 295 -17.71 -8.71 -0.72
N GLY A 296 -17.93 -9.32 0.45
CA GLY A 296 -17.15 -9.00 1.64
C GLY A 296 -15.77 -9.66 1.59
N TYR A 297 -15.76 -10.99 1.64
CA TYR A 297 -14.57 -11.83 1.61
C TYR A 297 -14.66 -12.82 0.44
N VAL A 298 -13.62 -12.87 -0.39
CA VAL A 298 -13.45 -13.85 -1.47
C VAL A 298 -12.19 -14.66 -1.20
N VAL A 299 -12.34 -15.96 -1.00
CA VAL A 299 -11.26 -16.89 -0.69
C VAL A 299 -11.13 -17.93 -1.81
N LYS A 300 -10.15 -17.72 -2.70
CA LYS A 300 -9.83 -18.62 -3.82
C LYS A 300 -8.44 -19.27 -3.67
N GLY A 301 -7.84 -19.16 -2.49
CA GLY A 301 -6.56 -19.78 -2.16
C GLY A 301 -6.66 -21.27 -1.84
N THR A 302 -5.60 -21.79 -1.21
CA THR A 302 -5.55 -23.15 -0.64
C THR A 302 -5.11 -23.11 0.83
N GLY A 303 -5.82 -23.82 1.70
CA GLY A 303 -5.54 -23.88 3.13
C GLY A 303 -5.74 -22.55 3.87
N THR A 304 -6.56 -21.66 3.34
CA THR A 304 -6.86 -20.35 3.93
C THR A 304 -7.76 -20.52 5.16
N LYS A 305 -7.40 -19.87 6.26
CA LYS A 305 -8.23 -19.75 7.45
C LYS A 305 -8.78 -18.33 7.51
N LEU A 306 -10.10 -18.19 7.58
CA LEU A 306 -10.79 -16.92 7.76
C LEU A 306 -11.59 -16.96 9.06
N SER A 307 -11.33 -16.03 9.97
CA SER A 307 -12.18 -15.75 11.13
C SER A 307 -12.70 -14.31 11.05
N THR A 308 -14.01 -14.13 11.15
CA THR A 308 -14.66 -12.81 11.19
C THR A 308 -15.33 -12.59 12.55
N ASN A 309 -15.15 -11.40 13.14
CA ASN A 309 -15.66 -11.06 14.47
C ASN A 309 -15.85 -9.55 14.62
N SER A 310 -16.54 -8.90 13.66
CA SER A 310 -16.88 -7.48 13.78
C SER A 310 -17.88 -7.26 14.92
N THR A 311 -17.71 -6.19 15.69
CA THR A 311 -18.64 -5.82 16.77
C THR A 311 -19.93 -5.24 16.22
N ASN A 312 -19.84 -4.48 15.13
CA ASN A 312 -21.01 -3.93 14.47
C ASN A 312 -21.61 -4.97 13.51
N PRO A 313 -22.96 -5.09 13.46
CA PRO A 313 -23.62 -5.92 12.47
C PRO A 313 -23.26 -5.50 11.03
N VAL A 314 -22.96 -6.47 10.19
CA VAL A 314 -22.74 -6.24 8.76
C VAL A 314 -24.09 -6.27 8.06
N THR A 315 -24.46 -5.14 7.47
CA THR A 315 -25.71 -5.00 6.70
C THR A 315 -25.43 -5.25 5.22
N VAL A 316 -26.20 -6.14 4.60
CA VAL A 316 -26.12 -6.45 3.16
C VAL A 316 -27.34 -5.93 2.39
N GLY A 317 -27.07 -5.41 1.19
CA GLY A 317 -28.05 -4.79 0.28
C GLY A 317 -28.67 -5.82 -0.65
N ASN A 318 -28.41 -5.71 -1.95
CA ASN A 318 -28.87 -6.66 -2.97
C ASN A 318 -27.69 -7.37 -3.64
N ASP A 319 -27.90 -8.65 -3.98
CA ASP A 319 -26.93 -9.47 -4.70
C ASP A 319 -25.53 -9.47 -4.03
N THR A 320 -25.50 -9.28 -2.70
CA THR A 320 -24.26 -9.23 -1.92
C THR A 320 -23.89 -10.63 -1.42
N VAL A 321 -22.61 -10.96 -1.48
CA VAL A 321 -22.08 -12.18 -0.85
C VAL A 321 -21.10 -11.80 0.26
N PHE A 322 -21.47 -12.04 1.52
CA PHE A 322 -20.59 -11.67 2.63
C PHE A 322 -19.30 -12.49 2.62
N THR A 323 -19.36 -13.82 2.50
CA THR A 323 -18.19 -14.68 2.30
C THR A 323 -18.41 -15.67 1.17
N TYR A 324 -17.47 -15.72 0.23
CA TYR A 324 -17.41 -16.70 -0.86
C TYR A 324 -16.07 -17.42 -0.85
N SER A 325 -16.08 -18.75 -0.75
CA SER A 325 -14.86 -19.56 -0.79
C SER A 325 -14.96 -20.76 -1.73
N THR A 326 -13.92 -20.93 -2.55
CA THR A 326 -13.68 -22.15 -3.34
C THR A 326 -12.56 -23.02 -2.76
N ASP A 327 -11.99 -22.63 -1.62
CA ASP A 327 -10.90 -23.35 -0.97
C ASP A 327 -11.42 -24.56 -0.19
N ARG A 328 -11.36 -25.75 -0.80
CA ARG A 328 -11.83 -27.01 -0.21
C ARG A 328 -11.07 -27.43 1.05
N SER A 329 -9.84 -26.96 1.20
CA SER A 329 -8.97 -27.23 2.36
C SER A 329 -8.99 -26.12 3.39
N GLY A 330 -9.66 -25.01 3.08
CA GLY A 330 -9.77 -23.85 3.94
C GLY A 330 -10.85 -24.01 5.00
N THR A 331 -10.81 -23.12 5.98
CA THR A 331 -11.80 -23.05 7.05
C THR A 331 -12.32 -21.63 7.21
N ILE A 332 -13.64 -21.47 7.23
CA ILE A 332 -14.31 -20.21 7.56
C ILE A 332 -14.97 -20.33 8.93
N GLU A 333 -14.71 -19.37 9.79
CA GLU A 333 -15.43 -19.17 11.05
C GLU A 333 -16.06 -17.77 11.04
N ASN A 334 -17.39 -17.70 11.06
CA ASN A 334 -18.10 -16.43 11.20
C ASN A 334 -18.62 -16.25 12.62
N ARG A 335 -18.25 -15.15 13.26
CA ARG A 335 -18.83 -14.66 14.53
C ARG A 335 -19.54 -13.33 14.36
N ALA A 336 -19.40 -12.68 13.21
CA ALA A 336 -20.08 -11.42 12.92
C ALA A 336 -21.60 -11.63 12.76
N THR A 337 -22.38 -10.67 13.23
CA THR A 337 -23.83 -10.61 12.96
C THR A 337 -24.06 -10.09 11.54
N LEU A 338 -24.88 -10.79 10.75
CA LEU A 338 -25.24 -10.42 9.39
C LEU A 338 -26.73 -10.09 9.32
N THR A 339 -27.09 -8.99 8.66
CA THR A 339 -28.50 -8.59 8.47
C THR A 339 -28.76 -8.19 7.01
N SER A 340 -29.81 -8.73 6.40
CA SER A 340 -30.23 -8.30 5.06
C SER A 340 -31.19 -7.12 5.12
N THR A 341 -31.08 -6.25 4.13
CA THR A 341 -32.08 -5.20 3.83
C THR A 341 -32.66 -5.35 2.42
N GLY A 342 -31.99 -6.08 1.54
CA GLY A 342 -32.44 -6.39 0.18
C GLY A 342 -32.48 -7.90 -0.11
N SER A 343 -32.43 -8.23 -1.40
CA SER A 343 -32.69 -9.59 -1.92
C SER A 343 -31.45 -10.27 -2.50
N LYS A 344 -31.53 -11.60 -2.69
CA LYS A 344 -30.53 -12.42 -3.37
C LYS A 344 -29.13 -12.41 -2.73
N ASN A 345 -29.09 -12.21 -1.43
CA ASN A 345 -27.83 -12.18 -0.68
C ASN A 345 -27.38 -13.58 -0.27
N TYR A 346 -26.07 -13.77 -0.14
CA TYR A 346 -25.47 -14.95 0.48
C TYR A 346 -24.64 -14.55 1.70
N GLY A 347 -24.88 -15.18 2.85
CA GLY A 347 -24.08 -14.95 4.04
C GLY A 347 -22.73 -15.65 3.87
N ILE A 348 -22.75 -16.97 3.85
CA ILE A 348 -21.55 -17.79 3.66
C ILE A 348 -21.78 -18.80 2.55
N TYR A 349 -20.94 -18.77 1.53
CA TYR A 349 -20.78 -19.83 0.55
C TYR A 349 -19.37 -20.40 0.69
N ALA A 350 -19.24 -21.69 0.99
CA ALA A 350 -17.93 -22.33 1.20
C ALA A 350 -17.86 -23.70 0.53
N ALA A 351 -16.75 -23.98 -0.17
CA ALA A 351 -16.45 -25.32 -0.66
C ALA A 351 -15.68 -26.19 0.37
N GLY A 352 -15.11 -25.56 1.40
CA GLY A 352 -14.43 -26.21 2.53
C GLY A 352 -15.27 -26.12 3.79
N THR A 353 -14.67 -26.28 4.96
CA THR A 353 -15.40 -26.22 6.24
C THR A 353 -15.87 -24.80 6.54
N ALA A 354 -17.15 -24.62 6.85
CA ALA A 354 -17.71 -23.37 7.36
C ALA A 354 -18.43 -23.59 8.70
N THR A 355 -18.11 -22.73 9.67
CA THR A 355 -18.76 -22.68 10.98
C THR A 355 -19.35 -21.28 11.18
N ASN A 356 -20.64 -21.20 11.48
CA ASN A 356 -21.30 -19.96 11.87
C ASN A 356 -21.61 -19.97 13.37
N LEU A 357 -21.15 -18.93 14.07
CA LEU A 357 -21.32 -18.68 15.50
C LEU A 357 -21.98 -17.32 15.80
N GLY A 358 -22.20 -16.49 14.78
CA GLY A 358 -22.95 -15.23 14.88
C GLY A 358 -24.36 -15.35 14.33
N ASP A 359 -25.20 -14.33 14.56
CA ASP A 359 -26.56 -14.31 14.03
C ASP A 359 -26.59 -13.97 12.54
N ILE A 360 -27.38 -14.70 11.75
CA ILE A 360 -27.66 -14.37 10.34
C ILE A 360 -29.16 -14.10 10.20
N ASN A 361 -29.54 -12.83 10.23
CA ASN A 361 -30.92 -12.40 10.02
C ASN A 361 -31.14 -11.95 8.57
N PHE A 362 -31.47 -12.92 7.71
CA PHE A 362 -31.71 -12.69 6.28
C PHE A 362 -33.20 -12.66 5.92
N GLY A 363 -34.06 -12.32 6.89
CA GLY A 363 -35.53 -12.33 6.75
C GLY A 363 -36.11 -11.20 5.89
N SER A 364 -35.34 -10.14 5.60
CA SER A 364 -35.78 -9.05 4.72
C SER A 364 -35.39 -9.34 3.28
N GLY A 365 -36.33 -9.21 2.34
CA GLY A 365 -36.11 -9.47 0.91
C GLY A 365 -36.40 -10.92 0.49
N VAL A 366 -36.11 -11.25 -0.77
CA VAL A 366 -36.39 -12.58 -1.34
C VAL A 366 -35.12 -13.25 -1.86
N GLY A 367 -35.05 -14.58 -1.78
CA GLY A 367 -33.94 -15.37 -2.32
C GLY A 367 -32.62 -15.22 -1.56
N ASN A 368 -32.66 -14.77 -0.30
CA ASN A 368 -31.47 -14.74 0.55
C ASN A 368 -31.14 -16.13 1.07
N VAL A 369 -29.84 -16.47 1.10
CA VAL A 369 -29.32 -17.72 1.62
C VAL A 369 -28.37 -17.40 2.76
N GLY A 370 -28.67 -17.88 3.97
CA GLY A 370 -27.82 -17.62 5.14
C GLY A 370 -26.46 -18.30 5.01
N MET A 371 -26.45 -19.63 4.80
CA MET A 371 -25.24 -20.41 4.63
C MET A 371 -25.47 -21.56 3.66
N TYR A 372 -24.49 -21.81 2.79
CA TYR A 372 -24.40 -22.97 1.91
C TYR A 372 -22.95 -23.48 1.94
N SER A 373 -22.77 -24.74 2.31
CA SER A 373 -21.46 -25.39 2.44
C SER A 373 -21.55 -26.86 2.04
#